data_AF-A0A5K1BL87-F1
#
_entry.id   AF-A0A5K1BL87-F1
#
_cell.length_a   1.000
_cell.length_b   1.000
_cell.length_c   1.000
_cell.angle_alpha   90.00
_cell.angle_beta   90.00
_cell.angle_gamma   90.00
#
_symmetry.space_group_name_H-M   'P 1'
#
loop_
_entity.id
_entity.type
_entity.pdbx_description
1 polymer ?
#
loop_
_entity_poly.entity_id
_entity_poly.type
_entity_poly.pdbx_seq_one_letter_code
_entity_poly.pdbx_strand_id
1 'polypeptide(L)' 'MVRIGIEILLLTHKKDMIPYSLKFEFTCTHNTSEYEALIHGLKMLLIT' A
#
# COMPACT_ATOMS: atom_id res chain seq x y z
N MET A 1 16.29 5.48 -13.06
CA MET A 1 16.02 4.96 -11.71
C MET A 1 14.57 5.30 -11.38
N VAL A 2 13.69 4.29 -11.28
CA VAL A 2 12.23 4.50 -11.15
C VAL A 2 11.86 4.46 -9.68
N ARG A 3 11.31 5.57 -9.16
CA ARG A 3 10.64 5.57 -7.85
C ARG A 3 9.27 4.93 -8.04
N ILE A 4 8.96 3.89 -7.26
CA ILE A 4 7.66 3.21 -7.34
C ILE A 4 6.71 3.85 -6.34
N GLY A 5 5.56 4.28 -6.83
CA GLY A 5 4.42 4.71 -6.03
C GLY A 5 3.34 3.64 -6.08
N ILE A 6 2.65 3.45 -4.97
CA ILE A 6 1.56 2.49 -4.83
C ILE A 6 0.34 3.19 -4.26
N GLU A 7 -0.82 2.84 -4.80
CA GLU A 7 -2.11 3.22 -4.26
C GLU A 7 -2.80 1.99 -3.66
N ILE A 8 -3.25 2.13 -2.42
CA ILE A 8 -3.99 1.12 -1.67
C ILE A 8 -5.38 1.68 -1.41
N LEU A 9 -6.41 0.91 -1.72
CA LEU A 9 -7.79 1.23 -1.36
C LEU A 9 -8.25 0.28 -0.26
N LEU A 10 -8.49 0.80 0.93
CA LEU A 10 -9.10 0.04 2.02
C LEU A 10 -10.62 0.13 1.90
N LEU A 11 -11.28 -1.03 1.96
CA LEU A 11 -12.73 -1.15 1.95
C LEU A 11 -13.21 -1.60 3.33
N THR A 12 -14.04 -0.80 3.98
CA THR A 12 -14.66 -1.21 5.25
C THR A 12 -15.82 -2.17 5.00
N HIS A 13 -16.29 -2.85 6.05
CA HIS A 13 -17.52 -3.66 6.00
C HIS A 13 -18.76 -2.83 5.59
N LYS A 14 -18.72 -1.51 5.77
CA LYS A 14 -19.78 -0.58 5.34
C LYS A 14 -19.61 -0.10 3.90
N LYS A 15 -18.60 -0.61 3.18
CA LYS A 15 -18.17 -0.20 1.84
C LYS A 15 -17.62 1.23 1.78
N ASP A 16 -17.19 1.78 2.91
CA ASP A 16 -16.46 3.04 2.90
C ASP A 16 -15.09 2.81 2.25
N MET A 17 -14.68 3.77 1.42
CA MET A 17 -13.43 3.75 0.69
C MET A 17 -12.44 4.69 1.35
N ILE A 18 -11.31 4.14 1.82
CA ILE A 18 -10.23 4.94 2.40
C ILE A 18 -9.01 4.82 1.48
N PRO A 19 -8.74 5.85 0.65
CA PRO A 19 -7.58 5.85 -0.23
C PRO A 19 -6.30 6.12 0.56
N TYR A 20 -5.24 5.39 0.22
CA TYR A 20 -3.91 5.56 0.80
C TYR A 20 -2.84 5.50 -0.29
N SER A 21 -1.95 6.48 -0.31
CA SER A 21 -0.83 6.51 -1.25
C SER A 21 0.48 6.29 -0.50
N LEU A 22 1.27 5.33 -0.97
CA LEU A 22 2.60 5.03 -0.45
C LEU A 22 3.64 5.29 -1.54
N LYS A 23 4.73 5.96 -1.16
CA LYS A 23 5.87 6.18 -2.05
C LYS A 23 7.10 5.56 -1.43
N PHE A 24 7.76 4.65 -2.15
CA PHE A 24 9.02 4.09 -1.67
C PHE A 24 10.16 5.08 -1.90
N GLU A 25 10.98 5.24 -0.87
CA GLU A 25 12.22 6.04 -0.96
C GLU A 25 13.39 5.25 -1.54
N PHE A 26 13.22 3.93 -1.69
CA PHE A 26 14.20 3.02 -2.29
C PHE A 26 13.74 2.52 -3.66
N THR A 27 14.70 2.03 -4.45
CA THR A 27 14.40 1.35 -5.71
C THR A 27 14.07 -0.10 -5.40
N CYS A 28 12.97 -0.60 -5.96
CA CYS A 28 12.57 -2.00 -5.80
C CYS A 28 12.06 -2.58 -7.12
N THR A 29 11.97 -3.90 -7.20
CA THR A 29 11.35 -4.58 -8.33
C THR A 29 9.82 -4.51 -8.22
N HIS A 30 9.10 -4.82 -9.30
CA HIS A 30 7.64 -4.88 -9.30
C HIS A 30 7.12 -5.80 -8.18
N ASN A 31 7.63 -7.04 -8.13
CA ASN A 31 7.21 -8.02 -7.12
C ASN A 31 7.50 -7.52 -5.70
N THR A 32 8.68 -6.94 -5.46
CA THR A 32 9.01 -6.34 -4.16
C THR A 32 8.02 -5.24 -3.79
N SER A 33 7.64 -4.39 -4.74
CA SER A 33 6.69 -3.31 -4.50
C SER A 33 5.29 -3.84 -4.13
N GLU A 34 4.82 -4.92 -4.77
CA GLU A 34 3.55 -5.58 -4.43
C GLU A 34 3.57 -6.19 -3.02
N TYR A 35 4.66 -6.85 -2.63
CA TYR A 35 4.79 -7.40 -1.27
C TYR A 35 4.81 -6.29 -0.22
N GLU A 36 5.53 -5.19 -0.47
CA GLU A 36 5.54 -4.05 0.44
C GLU A 36 4.17 -3.37 0.55
N ALA A 37 3.41 -3.26 -0.56
CA ALA A 37 2.03 -2.79 -0.54
C ALA A 37 1.15 -3.61 0.38
N LEU A 38 1.24 -4.95 0.26
CA LEU A 38 0.47 -5.88 1.07
C LEU A 38 0.84 -5.77 2.56
N ILE A 39 2.13 -5.75 2.89
CA ILE A 39 2.61 -5.61 4.28
C ILE A 39 2.11 -4.29 4.88
N HIS A 40 2.21 -3.19 4.13
CA HIS A 40 1.75 -1.88 4.60
C HIS A 40 0.23 -1.85 4.77
N GLY A 41 -0.52 -2.41 3.83
CA GLY A 41 -1.97 -2.60 3.92
C GLY A 41 -2.38 -3.38 5.18
N LEU A 42 -1.71 -4.49 5.46
CA LEU A 42 -1.95 -5.30 6.67
C LEU A 42 -1.62 -4.55 7.96
N LYS A 43 -0.52 -3.78 7.99
CA LYS A 43 -0.17 -2.93 9.13
C LYS A 43 -1.23 -1.87 9.40
N MET A 44 -1.79 -1.26 8.35
CA MET A 44 -2.88 -0.29 8.51
C MET A 44 -4.11 -0.94 9.16
N LEU A 45 -4.47 -2.16 8.74
CA LEU A 45 -5.59 -2.92 9.31
C LEU A 45 -5.38 -3.32 10.77
N LEU A 46 -4.15 -3.49 11.23
CA LEU A 46 -3.85 -3.83 12.63
C LEU A 46 -3.90 -2.61 13.56
N ILE A 47 -3.87 -1.40 13.01
CA ILE A 47 -3.84 -0.13 13.77
C ILE A 47 -5.23 0.55 13.80
N THR A 48 -6.10 0.26 12.82
CA THR A 48 -7.51 0.68 12.77
C THR A 48 -8.45 -0.31 13.44
#